data_AF-A0A5Q0NWS4-F1
#
_entry.id   AF-A0A5Q0NWS4-F1
#
_cell.length_a   1.000
_cell.length_b   1.000
_cell.length_c   1.000
_cell.angle_alpha   90.00
_cell.angle_beta   90.00
_cell.angle_gamma   90.00
#
_symmetry.space_group_name_H-M   'P 1'
#
loop_
_entity.id
_entity.type
_entity.pdbx_description
1 polymer ?
#
loop_
_entity_poly.entity_id
_entity_poly.type
_entity_poly.pdbx_seq_one_letter_code
_entity_poly.pdbx_strand_id
1 'polypeptide(L)'
;MPDPFDLPQRLCVAPALETGERVLHSGFATASVRRVWPGQPGARSPWTVCAEGCCLLLSERVGPERTALWLRFLLRELVAPRSYDARQRAEAAGLGHHRVDGRVLVAGGLHGPRLLRVADSRVRELALDDELFAVEEARRPSGAAEVVDLHRPAVEEPD
;
A
#
# COMPACT_ATOMS: atom_id res chain seq x y z
N MET A 1 -8.74 -20.38 20.64
CA MET A 1 -9.09 -19.07 20.05
C MET A 1 -8.90 -19.17 18.54
N PRO A 2 -9.71 -18.48 17.72
CA PRO A 2 -9.47 -18.44 16.28
C PRO A 2 -8.09 -17.83 16.01
N ASP A 3 -7.41 -18.31 14.96
CA ASP A 3 -6.17 -17.70 14.50
C ASP A 3 -6.47 -16.22 14.14
N PRO A 4 -5.75 -15.24 14.72
CA PRO A 4 -5.97 -13.83 14.40
C PRO A 4 -5.81 -13.51 12.90
N PHE A 5 -5.04 -14.31 12.15
CA PHE A 5 -4.89 -14.20 10.70
C PHE A 5 -6.08 -14.79 9.92
N ASP A 6 -6.96 -15.59 10.55
CA ASP A 6 -8.22 -16.08 9.96
C ASP A 6 -9.35 -15.04 10.09
N LEU A 7 -9.20 -14.04 10.96
CA LEU A 7 -10.21 -13.01 11.15
C LEU A 7 -10.35 -12.13 9.89
N PRO A 8 -11.57 -11.68 9.53
CA PRO A 8 -11.78 -10.78 8.41
C PRO A 8 -10.94 -9.52 8.52
N GLN A 9 -10.01 -9.36 7.59
CA GLN A 9 -9.11 -8.21 7.52
C GLN A 9 -9.70 -7.16 6.59
N ARG A 10 -10.10 -6.01 7.15
CA ARG A 10 -10.81 -4.95 6.42
C ARG A 10 -10.27 -3.56 6.67
N LEU A 11 -10.33 -2.73 5.64
CA LEU A 11 -10.09 -1.29 5.71
C LEU A 11 -11.37 -0.55 5.30
N CYS A 12 -11.73 0.50 6.02
CA CYS A 12 -12.92 1.29 5.77
C CYS A 12 -12.65 2.32 4.65
N VAL A 13 -13.62 2.53 3.76
CA VAL A 13 -13.57 3.49 2.67
C VAL A 13 -14.70 4.52 2.83
N ALA A 14 -14.39 5.80 2.72
CA ALA A 14 -15.35 6.90 2.86
C ALA A 14 -15.04 8.06 1.88
N PRO A 15 -16.02 8.53 1.07
CA PRO A 15 -17.32 7.90 0.82
C PRO A 15 -17.18 6.50 0.22
N ALA A 16 -18.25 5.71 0.24
CA ALA A 16 -18.25 4.37 -0.36
C ALA A 16 -17.96 4.44 -1.87
N LEU A 17 -17.29 3.41 -2.39
CA LEU A 17 -16.99 3.27 -3.81
C LEU A 17 -18.27 3.05 -4.63
N GLU A 18 -18.41 3.79 -5.71
CA GLU A 18 -19.49 3.65 -6.68
C GLU A 18 -19.34 2.35 -7.50
N THR A 19 -20.39 2.00 -8.24
CA THR A 19 -20.44 0.75 -9.01
C THR A 19 -19.29 0.61 -10.01
N GLY A 20 -18.96 1.67 -10.77
CA GLY A 20 -17.86 1.62 -11.74
C GLY A 20 -16.50 1.39 -11.07
N GLU A 21 -16.28 2.05 -9.94
CA GLU A 21 -15.05 1.95 -9.15
C GLU A 21 -14.89 0.55 -8.54
N ARG A 22 -15.98 -0.02 -8.02
CA ARG A 22 -16.04 -1.40 -7.52
C ARG A 22 -15.68 -2.41 -8.61
N VAL A 23 -16.20 -2.23 -9.83
CA VAL A 23 -15.91 -3.11 -10.97
C VAL A 23 -14.43 -3.03 -11.34
N LEU A 24 -13.88 -1.81 -11.47
CA LEU A 24 -12.47 -1.62 -11.77
C LEU A 24 -11.56 -2.26 -10.70
N HIS A 25 -11.85 -1.99 -9.43
CA HIS A 25 -11.05 -2.50 -8.31
C HIS A 25 -11.11 -4.04 -8.23
N SER A 26 -12.28 -4.62 -8.48
CA SER A 26 -12.46 -6.08 -8.53
C SER A 26 -11.71 -6.70 -9.72
N GLY A 27 -11.57 -5.97 -10.83
CA GLY A 27 -10.82 -6.40 -12.00
C GLY A 27 -9.32 -6.61 -11.75
N PHE A 28 -8.73 -5.88 -10.81
CA PHE A 28 -7.34 -6.11 -10.39
C PHE A 28 -7.18 -7.42 -9.59
N ALA A 29 -8.20 -7.83 -8.85
CA ALA A 29 -8.19 -9.07 -8.07
C ALA A 29 -8.43 -10.30 -8.95
N THR A 30 -9.38 -10.23 -9.89
CA THR A 30 -9.64 -11.30 -10.87
C THR A 30 -8.62 -11.32 -12.01
N ALA A 31 -7.78 -10.29 -12.09
CA ALA A 31 -6.75 -10.12 -13.09
C ALA A 31 -7.28 -9.96 -14.53
N SER A 32 -8.54 -9.52 -14.67
CA SER A 32 -9.09 -9.00 -15.93
C SER A 32 -8.49 -7.63 -16.28
N VAL A 33 -7.99 -6.91 -15.28
CA VAL A 33 -7.28 -5.63 -15.42
C VAL A 33 -5.80 -5.89 -15.13
N ARG A 34 -5.00 -6.16 -16.18
CA ARG A 34 -3.56 -6.44 -16.06
C ARG A 34 -2.73 -5.48 -16.90
N ARG A 35 -1.73 -4.86 -16.26
CA ARG A 35 -0.70 -4.02 -16.89
C ARG A 35 -1.26 -2.85 -17.70
N VAL A 36 -2.46 -2.37 -17.35
CA VAL A 36 -3.10 -1.23 -18.02
C VAL A 36 -2.86 0.08 -17.30
N TRP A 37 -2.50 0.03 -16.01
CA TRP A 37 -2.24 1.22 -15.21
C TRP A 37 -0.74 1.40 -14.95
N PRO A 38 -0.18 2.61 -15.14
CA PRO A 38 1.22 2.88 -14.84
C PRO A 38 1.58 2.51 -13.39
N GLY A 39 2.67 1.76 -13.20
CA GLY A 39 3.09 1.32 -11.87
C GLY A 39 2.23 0.21 -11.26
N GLN A 40 1.31 -0.40 -12.02
CA GLN A 40 0.52 -1.54 -11.57
C GLN A 40 1.44 -2.71 -11.17
N PRO A 41 1.28 -3.27 -9.95
CA PRO A 41 2.01 -4.47 -9.57
C PRO A 41 1.68 -5.67 -10.47
N GLY A 42 2.68 -6.53 -10.74
CA GLY A 42 2.59 -7.52 -11.83
C GLY A 42 1.66 -8.73 -11.60
N ALA A 43 1.46 -9.15 -10.34
CA ALA A 43 0.57 -10.27 -9.98
C ALA A 43 -0.77 -9.73 -9.47
N ARG A 44 -1.87 -10.50 -9.52
CA ARG A 44 -3.22 -10.04 -9.11
C ARG A 44 -3.27 -9.35 -7.73
N SER A 45 -4.18 -8.40 -7.56
CA SER A 45 -4.41 -7.74 -6.26
C SER A 45 -4.96 -8.75 -5.24
N PRO A 46 -4.42 -8.81 -4.01
CA PRO A 46 -5.03 -9.58 -2.93
C PRO A 46 -6.22 -8.83 -2.28
N TRP A 47 -6.46 -7.57 -2.67
CA TRP A 47 -7.52 -6.72 -2.15
C TRP A 47 -8.75 -6.76 -3.05
N THR A 48 -9.90 -7.04 -2.45
CA THR A 48 -11.23 -6.90 -3.08
C THR A 48 -12.02 -5.80 -2.40
N VAL A 49 -13.16 -5.43 -2.99
CA VAL A 49 -14.11 -4.48 -2.38
C VAL A 49 -15.34 -5.25 -1.93
N CYS A 50 -15.92 -4.87 -0.79
CA CYS A 50 -17.21 -5.41 -0.36
C CYS A 50 -18.34 -5.00 -1.32
N ALA A 51 -19.49 -5.68 -1.21
CA ALA A 51 -20.64 -5.41 -2.07
C ALA A 51 -21.16 -3.97 -1.92
N GLU A 52 -21.00 -3.35 -0.75
CA GLU A 52 -21.48 -2.00 -0.47
C GLU A 52 -20.46 -0.91 -0.85
N GLY A 53 -19.25 -1.26 -1.28
CA GLY A 53 -18.21 -0.28 -1.63
C GLY A 53 -17.53 0.41 -0.44
N CYS A 54 -17.94 0.10 0.79
CA CYS A 54 -17.45 0.79 1.99
C CYS A 54 -16.23 0.14 2.64
N CYS A 55 -15.75 -1.00 2.13
CA CYS A 55 -14.62 -1.72 2.68
C CYS A 55 -13.71 -2.30 1.59
N LEU A 56 -12.40 -2.20 1.80
CA LEU A 56 -11.40 -3.06 1.13
C LEU A 56 -11.15 -4.28 2.01
N LEU A 57 -11.22 -5.47 1.40
CA LEU A 57 -11.06 -6.75 2.08
C LEU A 57 -9.78 -7.42 1.60
N LEU A 58 -8.99 -7.96 2.53
CA LEU A 58 -7.87 -8.84 2.16
C LEU A 58 -8.44 -10.23 1.88
N SER A 59 -8.57 -10.57 0.60
CA SER A 59 -9.24 -11.79 0.13
C SER A 59 -8.31 -12.99 -0.04
N GLU A 60 -7.00 -12.75 -0.14
CA GLU A 60 -6.00 -13.79 -0.34
C GLU A 60 -4.85 -13.64 0.64
N ARG A 61 -4.38 -14.77 1.16
CA ARG A 61 -3.14 -14.84 1.95
C ARG A 61 -1.93 -14.77 1.03
N VAL A 62 -1.39 -13.57 0.88
CA VAL A 62 -0.09 -13.35 0.24
C VAL A 62 0.85 -12.65 1.22
N GLY A 63 2.15 -12.75 0.96
CA GLY A 63 3.18 -12.15 1.81
C GLY A 63 2.99 -10.63 2.02
N PRO A 64 3.53 -10.08 3.11
CA PRO A 64 3.30 -8.70 3.53
C PRO A 64 3.76 -7.68 2.48
N GLU A 65 4.87 -7.95 1.80
CA GLU A 65 5.44 -7.06 0.78
C GLU A 65 4.45 -6.86 -0.37
N ARG A 66 3.87 -7.96 -0.87
CA ARG A 66 2.89 -7.92 -1.97
C ARG A 66 1.59 -7.27 -1.53
N THR A 67 1.12 -7.60 -0.32
CA THR A 67 -0.10 -7.01 0.25
C THR A 67 0.03 -5.50 0.37
N ALA A 68 1.15 -5.02 0.92
CA ALA A 68 1.43 -3.60 1.10
C ALA A 68 1.69 -2.87 -0.22
N LEU A 69 2.42 -3.50 -1.16
CA LEU A 69 2.69 -2.94 -2.49
C LEU A 69 1.38 -2.66 -3.24
N TRP A 70 0.47 -3.63 -3.28
CA TRP A 70 -0.84 -3.46 -3.88
C TRP A 70 -1.65 -2.38 -3.18
N LEU A 71 -1.71 -2.40 -1.84
CA LEU A 71 -2.47 -1.40 -1.10
C LEU A 71 -1.97 0.03 -1.39
N ARG A 72 -0.65 0.24 -1.43
CA ARG A 72 -0.06 1.54 -1.78
C ARG A 72 -0.44 1.97 -3.19
N PHE A 73 -0.42 1.05 -4.16
CA PHE A 73 -0.83 1.33 -5.53
C PHE A 73 -2.31 1.76 -5.57
N LEU A 74 -3.22 0.95 -5.01
CA LEU A 74 -4.66 1.24 -5.02
C LEU A 74 -4.98 2.60 -4.37
N LEU A 75 -4.34 2.90 -3.23
CA LEU A 75 -4.54 4.17 -2.55
C LEU A 75 -3.98 5.36 -3.35
N ARG A 76 -2.79 5.22 -3.95
CA ARG A 76 -2.12 6.34 -4.63
C ARG A 76 -2.66 6.63 -6.03
N GLU A 77 -3.21 5.63 -6.70
CA GLU A 77 -3.61 5.74 -8.10
C GLU A 77 -5.13 5.77 -8.30
N LEU A 78 -5.89 5.12 -7.43
CA LEU A 78 -7.33 4.90 -7.67
C LEU A 78 -8.19 5.56 -6.60
N VAL A 79 -7.92 5.23 -5.33
CA VAL A 79 -8.86 5.54 -4.24
C VAL A 79 -8.61 6.93 -3.66
N ALA A 80 -7.35 7.33 -3.50
CA ALA A 80 -6.96 8.61 -2.91
C ALA A 80 -5.79 9.24 -3.68
N PRO A 81 -5.94 9.49 -5.00
CA PRO A 81 -4.85 9.96 -5.83
C PRO A 81 -4.33 11.32 -5.36
N ARG A 82 -3.00 11.39 -5.16
CA ARG A 82 -2.34 12.59 -4.59
C ARG A 82 -1.49 13.37 -5.58
N SER A 83 -0.81 12.70 -6.50
CA SER A 83 -0.04 13.39 -7.54
C SER A 83 -0.99 13.98 -8.57
N TYR A 84 -0.52 15.00 -9.30
CA TYR A 84 -1.29 15.56 -10.41
C TYR A 84 -1.63 14.49 -11.46
N ASP A 85 -0.63 13.73 -11.90
CA ASP A 85 -0.82 12.72 -12.94
C ASP A 85 -1.77 11.58 -12.51
N ALA A 86 -1.69 11.16 -11.24
CA ALA A 86 -2.60 10.15 -10.71
C ALA A 86 -4.03 10.68 -10.66
N ARG A 87 -4.23 11.94 -10.25
CA ARG A 87 -5.56 12.57 -10.25
C ARG A 87 -6.12 12.69 -11.66
N GLN A 88 -5.32 13.10 -12.64
CA GLN A 88 -5.73 13.18 -14.04
C GLN A 88 -6.12 11.82 -14.61
N ARG A 89 -5.36 10.76 -14.32
CA ARG A 89 -5.72 9.40 -14.74
C ARG A 89 -6.99 8.91 -14.06
N ALA A 90 -7.12 9.15 -12.76
CA ALA A 90 -8.30 8.77 -11.99
C ALA A 90 -9.56 9.48 -12.53
N GLU A 91 -9.48 10.78 -12.78
CA GLU A 91 -10.56 11.58 -13.37
C GLU A 91 -10.93 11.09 -14.78
N ALA A 92 -9.94 10.83 -15.64
CA ALA A 92 -10.16 10.28 -16.98
C ALA A 92 -10.80 8.88 -16.96
N ALA A 93 -10.59 8.12 -15.87
CA ALA A 93 -11.23 6.83 -15.63
C ALA A 93 -12.56 6.94 -14.87
N GLY A 94 -13.03 8.15 -14.54
CA GLY A 94 -14.28 8.39 -13.82
C GLY A 94 -14.23 8.01 -12.33
N LEU A 95 -13.06 8.04 -11.70
CA LEU A 95 -12.86 7.70 -10.29
C LEU A 95 -13.00 8.94 -9.39
N GLY A 96 -13.66 8.75 -8.26
CA GLY A 96 -13.86 9.73 -7.22
C GLY A 96 -12.69 9.84 -6.24
N HIS A 97 -12.89 10.62 -5.19
CA HIS A 97 -11.93 10.79 -4.11
C HIS A 97 -12.45 10.15 -2.83
N HIS A 98 -11.69 9.20 -2.29
CA HIS A 98 -12.04 8.50 -1.07
C HIS A 98 -10.91 8.53 -0.05
N ARG A 99 -11.30 8.43 1.20
CA ARG A 99 -10.42 8.21 2.34
C ARG A 99 -10.47 6.74 2.72
N VAL A 100 -9.31 6.18 3.01
CA VAL A 100 -9.19 4.82 3.54
C VAL A 100 -8.47 4.84 4.88
N ASP A 101 -9.05 4.15 5.85
CA ASP A 101 -8.49 4.00 7.18
C ASP A 101 -8.72 2.59 7.73
N GLY A 102 -7.83 2.14 8.60
CA GLY A 102 -7.99 0.86 9.27
C GLY A 102 -6.67 0.19 9.58
N ARG A 103 -6.76 -1.07 9.98
CA ARG A 103 -5.60 -1.90 10.29
C ARG A 103 -5.84 -3.30 9.78
N VAL A 104 -4.83 -3.88 9.15
CA VAL A 104 -4.87 -5.25 8.65
C VAL A 104 -3.63 -5.99 9.12
N LEU A 105 -3.85 -7.14 9.75
CA LEU A 105 -2.82 -8.06 10.14
C LEU A 105 -2.50 -9.00 8.96
N VAL A 106 -1.23 -9.08 8.59
CA VAL A 106 -0.75 -9.90 7.47
C VAL A 106 0.24 -10.93 7.98
N ALA A 107 -0.01 -12.20 7.66
CA ALA A 107 0.91 -13.29 7.96
C ALA A 107 2.22 -13.12 7.18
N GLY A 108 3.36 -13.27 7.85
CA GLY A 108 4.67 -12.99 7.29
C GLY A 108 5.44 -14.19 6.73
N GLY A 109 4.97 -15.41 6.98
CA GLY A 109 5.78 -16.60 6.77
C GLY A 109 7.15 -16.45 7.47
N LEU A 110 8.23 -16.53 6.68
CA LEU A 110 9.62 -16.44 7.17
C LEU A 110 10.04 -15.04 7.64
N HIS A 111 9.33 -13.97 7.26
CA HIS A 111 9.70 -12.59 7.60
C HIS A 111 8.99 -12.06 8.86
N GLY A 112 8.20 -12.90 9.51
CA GLY A 112 7.38 -12.54 10.67
C GLY A 112 6.18 -11.65 10.30
N PRO A 113 5.11 -11.67 11.12
CA PRO A 113 3.87 -10.95 10.80
C PRO A 113 4.07 -9.43 10.68
N ARG A 114 3.15 -8.78 9.97
CA ARG A 114 3.12 -7.33 9.78
C ARG A 114 1.74 -6.76 10.06
N LEU A 115 1.70 -5.61 10.72
CA LEU A 115 0.51 -4.79 10.79
C LEU A 115 0.58 -3.68 9.74
N LEU A 116 -0.35 -3.69 8.80
CA LEU A 116 -0.58 -2.58 7.88
C LEU A 116 -1.55 -1.62 8.53
N ARG A 117 -1.05 -0.46 8.96
CA ARG A 117 -1.89 0.65 9.45
C ARG A 117 -2.13 1.63 8.33
N VAL A 118 -3.40 1.89 8.02
CA VAL A 118 -3.80 2.94 7.10
C VAL A 118 -4.45 4.07 7.87
N ALA A 119 -3.88 5.27 7.70
CA ALA A 119 -4.47 6.50 8.21
C ALA A 119 -4.35 7.57 7.14
N ASP A 120 -5.43 8.28 6.85
CA ASP A 120 -5.50 9.29 5.81
C ASP A 120 -5.01 8.75 4.46
N SER A 121 -5.42 7.54 4.10
CA SER A 121 -4.99 6.86 2.86
C SER A 121 -3.45 6.75 2.73
N ARG A 122 -2.73 6.65 3.85
CA ARG A 122 -1.29 6.37 3.90
C ARG A 122 -1.05 5.05 4.62
N VAL A 123 -0.30 4.17 3.95
CA VAL A 123 0.11 2.89 4.51
C VAL A 123 1.38 3.07 5.34
N ARG A 124 1.35 2.61 6.58
CA ARG A 124 2.53 2.32 7.40
C ARG A 124 2.57 0.83 7.71
N GLU A 125 3.75 0.24 7.60
CA GLU A 125 3.99 -1.14 7.98
C GLU A 125 4.67 -1.15 9.34
N LEU A 126 4.25 -2.06 10.21
CA LEU A 126 4.87 -2.29 11.52
C LEU A 126 5.25 -3.77 11.58
N ALA A 127 6.52 -4.04 11.88
CA ALA A 127 6.99 -5.37 12.23
C ALA A 127 6.35 -5.80 13.56
N LEU A 128 5.90 -7.04 13.62
CA LEU A 128 5.35 -7.64 14.82
C LEU A 128 6.19 -8.85 15.23
N ASP A 129 6.29 -9.09 16.53
CA ASP A 129 6.86 -10.32 17.09
C ASP A 129 5.84 -11.48 17.05
N ASP A 130 6.25 -12.64 17.57
CA ASP A 130 5.42 -13.85 17.62
C ASP A 130 4.21 -13.71 18.55
N GLU A 131 4.25 -12.75 19.47
CA GLU A 131 3.14 -12.39 20.36
C GLU A 131 2.28 -11.24 19.78
N LEU A 132 2.57 -10.81 18.56
CA LEU A 132 1.88 -9.74 17.82
C LEU A 132 2.03 -8.34 18.43
N PHE A 133 3.08 -8.11 19.22
CA PHE A 133 3.45 -6.78 19.66
C PHE A 133 4.35 -6.10 18.64
N ALA A 134 4.23 -4.77 18.54
CA ALA A 134 5.07 -3.99 17.64
C ALA A 134 6.54 -4.12 18.06
N VAL A 135 7.37 -4.60 17.15
CA VAL A 135 8.81 -4.57 17.33
C VAL A 135 9.22 -3.11 17.16
N GLU A 136 9.72 -2.49 18.23
CA GLU A 136 10.47 -1.26 18.07
C GLU A 136 11.69 -1.60 17.22
N GLU A 137 11.63 -1.28 15.91
CA GLU A 137 12.84 -1.28 15.09
C GLU A 137 13.83 -0.40 15.84
N ALA A 138 14.89 -1.01 16.37
CA ALA A 138 15.99 -0.29 17.00
C ALA A 138 16.30 0.89 16.09
N ARG A 139 15.97 2.11 16.56
CA ARG A 139 16.26 3.34 15.83
C ARG A 139 17.68 3.17 15.30
N ARG A 140 17.85 3.18 13.97
CA ARG A 140 19.20 3.36 13.41
C ARG A 140 19.82 4.48 14.24
N PRO A 141 21.00 4.30 14.85
CA PRO A 141 21.67 5.43 15.44
C PRO A 141 21.71 6.48 14.34
N SER A 142 21.14 7.65 14.63
CA SER A 142 21.20 8.81 13.78
C SER A 142 22.67 9.27 13.76
N GLY A 143 23.55 8.47 13.17
CA GLY A 143 24.82 8.95 12.66
C GLY A 143 24.45 10.01 11.64
N ALA A 144 24.92 11.24 11.87
CA ALA A 144 24.72 12.35 10.96
C ALA A 144 24.88 11.87 9.52
N ALA A 145 23.88 12.10 8.68
CA ALA A 145 24.02 11.85 7.26
C ALA A 145 25.21 12.69 6.78
N GLU A 146 26.32 12.04 6.49
CA GLU A 146 27.47 12.69 5.88
C GLU A 146 27.04 13.13 4.48
N VAL A 147 26.88 14.43 4.30
CA VAL A 147 26.64 15.03 2.99
C VAL A 147 27.97 14.93 2.25
N VAL A 148 28.07 13.98 1.32
CA VAL A 148 29.20 13.90 0.40
C VAL A 148 28.93 14.89 -0.73
N ASP A 149 29.66 16.01 -0.73
CA ASP A 149 29.65 16.95 -1.85
C ASP A 149 30.27 16.29 -3.10
N LEU A 150 29.45 16.02 -4.10
CA LEU A 150 29.85 15.41 -5.38
C LEU A 150 30.50 16.41 -6.36
N HIS A 151 30.89 17.60 -5.91
CA HIS A 151 31.55 18.61 -6.74
C HIS A 151 32.77 19.19 -6.03
N ARG A 152 33.91 18.50 -6.18
CA ARG A 152 35.20 19.16 -6.16
C ARG A 152 35.85 19.00 -7.53
N PRO A 153 35.90 20.04 -8.38
CA PRO A 153 36.78 20.01 -9.54
C PRO A 153 38.22 19.91 -9.04
N ALA A 154 38.99 18.97 -9.60
CA ALA A 154 40.42 18.90 -9.39
C ALA A 154 41.04 20.20 -9.89
N VAL A 155 41.72 20.93 -9.01
CA VAL A 155 42.57 22.04 -9.43
C VAL A 155 43.87 21.40 -9.90
N GLU A 156 44.11 21.47 -11.21
CA GLU A 156 45.43 21.26 -11.81
C GLU A 156 46.34 22.42 -11.34
N GLU A 157 47.48 22.08 -10.73
CA GLU A 157 48.57 23.03 -10.50
C GLU A 157 49.40 23.16 -11.79
N PRO A 158 49.69 24.37 -12.28
CA PRO A 158 50.73 24.57 -13.28
C PRO A 158 52.11 24.74 -12.61
N ASP A 159 53.11 24.16 -13.26
CA ASP A 159 54.57 24.24 -13.01
C ASP A 159 55.10 25.70 -12.97
#